data_AF-A0A2E5S6J1-F1
#
_entry.id   AF-A0A2E5S6J1-F1
#
_cell.length_a   1.000
_cell.length_b   1.000
_cell.length_c   1.000
_cell.angle_alpha   90.00
_cell.angle_beta   90.00
_cell.angle_gamma   90.00
#
_symmetry.space_group_name_H-M   'P 1'
#
loop_
_entity.id
_entity.type
_entity.pdbx_description
1 polymer ?
#
loop_
_entity_poly.entity_id
_entity_poly.type
_entity_poly.pdbx_seq_one_letter_code
_entity_poly.pdbx_strand_id
1 'polypeptide(L)'
;MQYWSMSKGKAGWKRWTVRILLALIVLILPPILISATLVTLVVIQDYNGICPGIMDIPDYECTIWEFAARNSTSPFALPVHMLIFLAYFAIAFPGITAVLIWKWFNEKERVQG
;
A
#
# COMPACT_ATOMS: atom_id res chain seq x y z
N MET A 1 -12.94 34.07 39.67
CA MET A 1 -13.03 32.64 39.31
C MET A 1 -13.81 32.51 38.02
N GLN A 2 -13.15 32.24 36.88
CA GLN A 2 -13.81 31.80 35.66
C GLN A 2 -12.98 30.65 35.06
N TYR A 3 -13.48 29.43 35.27
CA TYR A 3 -12.97 28.20 34.68
C TYR A 3 -13.28 28.21 33.17
N TRP A 4 -12.34 28.66 32.34
CA TRP A 4 -12.42 28.48 30.90
C TRP A 4 -11.97 27.08 30.52
N SER A 5 -12.96 26.19 30.47
CA SER A 5 -13.08 24.95 29.70
C SER A 5 -11.89 24.59 28.79
N MET A 6 -11.08 23.64 29.25
CA MET A 6 -10.10 22.86 28.47
C MET A 6 -10.78 21.91 27.46
N SER A 7 -11.63 22.42 26.57
CA SER A 7 -12.32 21.60 25.55
C SER A 7 -11.59 21.53 24.19
N LYS A 8 -10.50 22.29 23.98
CA LYS A 8 -9.83 22.34 22.66
C LYS A 8 -8.97 21.10 22.32
N GLY A 9 -8.69 20.22 23.28
CA GLY A 9 -7.78 19.07 23.09
C GLY A 9 -8.36 17.90 22.27
N LYS A 10 -9.68 17.65 22.29
CA LYS A 10 -10.27 16.44 21.69
C LYS A 10 -10.54 16.53 20.19
N ALA A 11 -10.79 17.73 19.65
CA ALA A 11 -11.12 17.94 18.24
C ALA A 11 -9.89 17.86 17.30
N GLY A 12 -8.72 18.29 17.78
CA GLY A 12 -7.46 18.21 17.02
C GLY A 12 -6.94 16.78 16.87
N TRP A 13 -7.09 15.95 17.92
CA TRP A 13 -6.56 14.59 17.95
C TRP A 13 -7.26 13.66 16.95
N LYS A 14 -8.59 13.78 16.78
CA LYS A 14 -9.36 13.04 15.76
C LYS A 14 -8.95 13.39 14.32
N ARG A 15 -8.65 14.67 14.05
CA ARG A 15 -8.18 15.10 12.72
C ARG A 15 -6.77 14.58 12.41
N TRP A 16 -5.91 14.49 13.43
CA TRP A 16 -4.55 13.97 13.30
C TRP A 16 -4.52 12.46 13.06
N THR A 17 -5.34 11.70 13.78
CA THR A 17 -5.47 10.25 13.58
C THR A 17 -5.97 9.92 12.17
N VAL A 18 -6.98 10.63 11.66
CA VAL A 18 -7.47 10.42 10.27
C VAL A 18 -6.37 10.69 9.23
N ARG A 19 -5.53 11.71 9.43
CA ARG A 19 -4.43 12.04 8.51
C ARG A 19 -3.36 10.92 8.48
N ILE A 20 -3.00 10.40 9.65
CA ILE A 20 -2.05 9.28 9.75
C ILE A 20 -2.63 8.03 9.10
N LEU A 21 -3.91 7.73 9.37
CA LEU A 21 -4.58 6.55 8.83
C LEU A 21 -4.68 6.64 7.30
N LEU A 22 -5.00 7.81 6.76
CA LEU A 22 -5.01 8.03 5.32
C LEU A 22 -3.60 7.95 4.71
N ALA A 23 -2.57 8.47 5.39
CA ALA A 23 -1.18 8.30 4.95
C ALA A 23 -0.75 6.83 4.93
N LEU A 24 -1.17 6.03 5.91
CA LEU A 24 -0.92 4.59 5.93
C LEU A 24 -1.65 3.87 4.79
N ILE A 25 -2.91 4.22 4.52
CA ILE A 25 -3.66 3.68 3.37
C ILE A 25 -2.93 4.01 2.07
N VAL A 26 -2.49 5.25 1.88
CA VAL A 26 -1.74 5.65 0.68
C VAL A 26 -0.40 4.94 0.59
N LEU A 27 0.27 4.64 1.71
CA LEU A 27 1.53 3.89 1.68
C LEU A 27 1.35 2.41 1.32
N ILE A 28 0.26 1.79 1.79
CA ILE A 28 0.08 0.34 1.73
C ILE A 28 -0.74 -0.09 0.51
N LEU A 29 -1.83 0.62 0.23
CA LEU A 29 -2.82 0.17 -0.75
C LEU A 29 -2.30 0.21 -2.20
N PRO A 30 -1.66 1.28 -2.68
CA PRO A 30 -1.19 1.37 -4.07
C PRO A 30 -0.20 0.27 -4.49
N PRO A 31 0.89 -0.03 -3.75
CA PRO A 31 1.83 -1.07 -4.17
C PRO A 31 1.18 -2.47 -4.18
N ILE A 32 0.25 -2.73 -3.25
CA ILE A 32 -0.55 -3.97 -3.24
C ILE A 32 -1.46 -4.05 -4.47
N LEU A 33 -2.15 -2.96 -4.82
CA LEU A 33 -3.05 -2.94 -5.98
C LEU A 33 -2.30 -3.10 -7.30
N ILE A 34 -1.15 -2.46 -7.45
CA ILE A 34 -0.29 -2.60 -8.65
C ILE A 34 0.18 -4.05 -8.78
N SER A 35 0.67 -4.61 -7.67
CA SER A 35 1.08 -6.01 -7.57
C SER A 35 -0.04 -6.98 -7.95
N ALA A 36 -1.24 -6.81 -7.38
CA ALA A 36 -2.40 -7.65 -7.66
C ALA A 36 -2.88 -7.52 -9.11
N THR A 37 -2.81 -6.31 -9.68
CA THR A 37 -3.19 -6.05 -11.08
C THR A 37 -2.30 -6.83 -12.03
N LEU A 38 -0.98 -6.85 -11.81
CA LEU A 38 -0.06 -7.61 -12.64
C LEU A 38 -0.34 -9.12 -12.58
N VAL A 39 -0.57 -9.67 -11.39
CA VAL A 39 -0.95 -11.08 -11.24
C VAL A 39 -2.24 -11.37 -11.99
N THR A 40 -3.24 -10.49 -11.85
CA THR A 40 -4.52 -10.64 -12.55
C THR A 40 -4.36 -10.60 -14.07
N LEU A 41 -3.49 -9.73 -14.59
CA LEU A 41 -3.20 -9.66 -16.03
C LEU A 41 -2.59 -10.97 -16.55
N VAL A 42 -1.59 -11.51 -15.84
CA VAL A 42 -0.99 -12.81 -16.17
C VAL A 42 -2.05 -13.92 -16.14
N VAL A 43 -2.91 -13.93 -15.11
CA VAL A 43 -4.00 -14.90 -15.01
C VAL A 43 -4.95 -14.80 -16.20
N ILE A 44 -5.37 -13.59 -16.59
CA ILE A 44 -6.31 -13.41 -17.69
C ILE A 44 -5.69 -13.79 -19.04
N GLN A 45 -4.40 -13.54 -19.23
CA GLN A 45 -3.72 -13.74 -20.51
C GLN A 45 -3.22 -15.17 -20.72
N ASP A 46 -2.72 -15.81 -19.65
CA ASP A 46 -1.97 -17.06 -19.77
C ASP A 46 -2.71 -18.27 -19.21
N TYR A 47 -3.82 -18.08 -18.46
CA TYR A 47 -4.57 -19.21 -17.91
C TYR A 47 -5.32 -19.98 -19.01
N ASN A 48 -4.96 -21.24 -19.17
CA ASN A 48 -5.57 -22.17 -20.13
C ASN A 48 -6.16 -23.44 -19.46
N GLY A 49 -6.31 -23.44 -18.13
CA GLY A 49 -6.75 -24.61 -17.35
C GLY A 49 -5.62 -25.51 -16.86
N ILE A 50 -4.36 -25.20 -17.22
CA ILE A 50 -3.18 -25.96 -16.83
C ILE A 50 -2.22 -25.06 -16.05
N CYS A 51 -1.72 -25.55 -14.92
CA CYS A 51 -0.65 -24.90 -14.19
C CYS A 51 0.70 -25.40 -14.73
N PRO A 52 1.58 -24.52 -15.22
CA PRO A 52 2.90 -24.93 -15.65
C PRO A 52 3.69 -25.51 -14.48
N GLY A 53 4.35 -26.62 -14.78
CA GLY A 53 5.30 -27.28 -13.94
C GLY A 53 6.41 -26.31 -13.56
N ILE A 54 6.78 -26.35 -12.29
CA ILE A 54 7.92 -25.58 -11.79
C ILE A 54 8.80 -26.63 -11.11
N MET A 55 10.07 -26.71 -11.53
CA MET A 55 11.04 -27.70 -11.06
C MET A 55 10.54 -29.13 -11.34
N ASP A 56 10.60 -30.03 -10.35
CA ASP A 56 10.28 -31.46 -10.49
C ASP A 56 8.77 -31.78 -10.57
N ILE A 57 7.91 -30.76 -10.59
CA ILE A 57 6.45 -30.95 -10.65
C ILE A 57 6.02 -30.88 -12.12
N PRO A 58 5.43 -31.95 -12.69
CA PRO A 58 4.90 -31.90 -14.04
C PRO A 58 3.67 -30.98 -14.14
N ASP A 59 3.32 -30.56 -15.35
CA ASP A 59 2.11 -29.81 -15.62
C ASP A 59 0.87 -30.59 -15.13
N TYR A 60 -0.09 -29.89 -14.51
CA TYR A 60 -1.33 -30.48 -14.02
C TYR A 60 -2.50 -29.54 -14.20
N GLU A 61 -3.71 -30.10 -14.28
CA GLU A 61 -4.95 -29.32 -14.34
C GLU A 61 -5.16 -28.58 -13.02
N CYS A 62 -5.41 -27.28 -13.11
CA CYS A 62 -5.59 -26.45 -11.92
C CYS A 62 -6.67 -25.41 -12.14
N THR A 63 -7.22 -24.93 -11.03
CA THR A 63 -8.20 -23.85 -11.04
C THR A 63 -7.54 -22.48 -11.24
N ILE A 64 -8.32 -21.48 -11.65
CA ILE A 64 -7.88 -20.08 -11.81
C ILE A 64 -7.20 -19.56 -10.54
N TRP A 65 -7.73 -19.94 -9.36
CA TRP A 65 -7.18 -19.51 -8.07
C TRP A 65 -5.82 -20.13 -7.78
N GLU A 66 -5.62 -21.40 -8.11
CA GLU A 66 -4.33 -22.08 -7.95
C GLU A 66 -3.28 -21.50 -8.92
N PHE A 67 -3.69 -21.20 -10.15
CA PHE A 67 -2.84 -20.53 -11.12
C PHE A 67 -2.41 -19.14 -10.65
N ALA A 68 -3.35 -18.34 -10.11
CA ALA A 68 -3.06 -17.04 -9.53
C ALA A 68 -2.15 -17.12 -8.29
N ALA A 69 -2.38 -18.11 -7.43
CA ALA A 69 -1.55 -18.33 -6.24
C ALA A 69 -0.10 -18.69 -6.62
N ARG A 70 0.10 -19.57 -7.61
CA ARG A 70 1.44 -19.90 -8.12
C ARG A 70 2.11 -18.67 -8.74
N ASN A 71 1.40 -17.92 -9.58
CA ASN A 71 1.97 -16.74 -10.24
C ASN A 71 2.16 -15.54 -9.31
N SER A 72 1.61 -15.53 -8.10
CA SER A 72 1.87 -14.49 -7.08
C SER A 72 2.94 -14.87 -6.06
N THR A 73 3.13 -16.17 -5.81
CA THR A 73 4.08 -16.67 -4.78
C THR A 73 5.31 -17.35 -5.38
N SER A 74 5.37 -17.51 -6.71
CA SER A 74 6.53 -18.11 -7.36
C SER A 74 7.81 -17.31 -7.10
N PRO A 75 8.98 -17.99 -7.10
CA PRO A 75 10.27 -17.32 -7.00
C PRO A 75 10.53 -16.32 -8.15
N PHE A 76 9.78 -16.40 -9.25
CA PHE A 76 9.85 -15.45 -10.36
C PHE A 76 8.99 -14.20 -10.15
N ALA A 77 7.89 -14.32 -9.41
CA ALA A 77 7.00 -13.20 -9.07
C ALA A 77 7.56 -12.34 -7.93
N LEU A 78 8.28 -12.96 -6.98
CA LEU A 78 8.82 -12.29 -5.80
C LEU A 78 9.71 -11.08 -6.14
N PRO A 79 10.68 -11.16 -7.08
CA PRO A 79 11.49 -10.00 -7.46
C PRO A 79 10.67 -8.87 -8.06
N VAL A 80 9.64 -9.18 -8.86
CA VAL A 80 8.75 -8.18 -9.47
C VAL A 80 7.97 -7.44 -8.38
N HIS A 81 7.39 -8.17 -7.42
CA HIS A 81 6.74 -7.56 -6.27
C HIS A 81 7.73 -6.69 -5.49
N MET A 82 8.92 -7.19 -5.15
CA MET A 82 9.94 -6.42 -4.44
C MET A 82 10.33 -5.13 -5.16
N LEU A 83 10.49 -5.16 -6.48
CA LEU A 83 10.78 -3.96 -7.27
C LEU A 83 9.64 -2.94 -7.20
N ILE A 84 8.39 -3.36 -7.30
CA ILE A 84 7.22 -2.47 -7.20
C ILE A 84 7.17 -1.82 -5.82
N PHE A 85 7.36 -2.61 -4.76
CA PHE A 85 7.38 -2.10 -3.40
C PHE A 85 8.55 -1.14 -3.19
N LEU A 86 9.77 -1.50 -3.59
CA LEU A 86 10.95 -0.63 -3.44
C LEU A 86 10.80 0.68 -4.21
N ALA A 87 10.40 0.63 -5.48
CA ALA A 87 10.20 1.81 -6.31
C ALA A 87 9.10 2.71 -5.74
N TYR A 88 7.98 2.12 -5.29
CA TYR A 88 6.89 2.88 -4.70
C TYR A 88 7.32 3.56 -3.40
N PHE A 89 7.95 2.83 -2.48
CA PHE A 89 8.37 3.37 -1.19
C PHE A 89 9.47 4.42 -1.33
N ALA A 90 10.37 4.28 -2.31
CA ALA A 90 11.40 5.29 -2.59
C ALA A 90 10.81 6.66 -2.97
N ILE A 91 9.60 6.70 -3.54
CA ILE A 91 8.93 7.93 -3.98
C ILE A 91 7.89 8.39 -2.95
N ALA A 92 7.02 7.47 -2.52
CA ALA A 92 5.89 7.79 -1.66
C ALA A 92 6.32 8.19 -0.24
N PHE A 93 7.34 7.54 0.33
CA PHE A 93 7.81 7.85 1.67
C PHE A 93 8.37 9.28 1.81
N PRO A 94 9.31 9.75 0.95
CA PRO A 94 9.77 11.15 1.00
C PRO A 94 8.66 12.14 0.64
N GLY A 95 7.77 11.81 -0.30
CA GLY A 95 6.65 12.69 -0.67
C GLY A 95 5.67 12.92 0.49
N ILE A 96 5.26 11.85 1.17
CA ILE A 96 4.33 11.93 2.31
C ILE A 96 4.98 12.63 3.49
N THR A 97 6.24 12.32 3.81
CA THR A 97 6.96 12.98 4.91
C THR A 97 7.13 14.48 4.64
N ALA A 98 7.50 14.89 3.42
CA ALA A 98 7.59 16.31 3.05
C ALA A 98 6.25 17.05 3.23
N VAL A 99 5.14 16.46 2.79
CA VAL A 99 3.80 17.06 2.95
C VAL A 99 3.40 17.19 4.42
N LEU A 100 3.67 16.16 5.24
CA LEU A 100 3.35 16.19 6.66
C LEU A 100 4.18 17.24 7.41
N ILE A 101 5.48 17.35 7.09
CA ILE A 101 6.39 18.35 7.67
C ILE A 101 5.94 19.76 7.27
N TRP A 102 5.70 20.02 5.98
CA TRP A 102 5.21 21.31 5.50
C TRP A 102 3.91 21.73 6.20
N LYS A 103 2.97 20.79 6.34
CA LYS A 103 1.71 21.04 7.02
C LYS A 103 1.89 21.35 8.50
N TRP A 104 2.81 20.68 9.19
CA TRP A 104 3.11 20.93 10.60
C TRP A 104 3.59 22.38 10.84
N PHE A 105 4.47 22.88 9.99
CA PHE A 105 4.97 24.26 10.09
C PHE A 105 3.86 25.29 9.83
N ASN A 106 3.06 25.11 8.78
CA ASN A 106 1.93 26.00 8.47
C ASN A 106 0.85 26.02 9.56
N GLU A 107 0.62 24.90 10.25
CA GLU A 107 -0.37 24.81 11.33
C GLU A 107 0.14 25.53 12.60
N LYS A 108 1.47 25.61 12.82
CA LYS A 108 2.07 26.39 13.92
C LYS A 108 1.97 27.90 13.70
N GLU A 109 2.25 28.38 12.48
CA GLU A 109 2.20 29.81 12.17
C GLU A 109 0.80 30.41 12.36
N ARG A 110 -0.26 29.67 12.01
CA ARG A 110 -1.66 30.12 12.21
C ARG A 110 -2.12 30.19 13.66
N VAL A 111 -1.42 29.55 14.59
CA VAL A 111 -1.80 29.53 16.02
C VAL A 111 -1.09 30.65 16.80
N GLN A 112 -0.01 31.20 16.25
CA GLN A 112 0.78 32.27 16.86
C GLN A 112 0.46 33.68 16.32
N GLY A 113 -0.27 33.78 15.20
CA GLY A 113 -0.75 35.03 14.61
C GLY A 113 -2.15 35.42 15.07
#